data_AF-A0A8H6TML9-F1
#
_entry.id   AF-A0A8H6TML9-F1
#
_cell.length_a   1.000
_cell.length_b   1.000
_cell.length_c   1.000
_cell.angle_alpha   90.00
_cell.angle_beta   90.00
_cell.angle_gamma   90.00
#
_symmetry.space_group_name_H-M   'P 1'
#
loop_
_entity.id
_entity.type
_entity.pdbx_description
1 polymer ?
#
loop_
_entity_poly.entity_id
_entity_poly.type
_entity_poly.pdbx_seq_one_letter_code
_entity_poly.pdbx_strand_id
1 'polypeptide(L)'
;MYSLFLALLAVRALADTLNNASLDIITGGSDNDTVSSDWIDFGTSGTATMTHYTIPDGYIASCGCVGDSTKYATAAMSQMAYGSSNAFGKGCGYCFELTLLNSYTGSPPFFPDVVKSLVVKVTDLCPLSTYGWCDGTTSKKNPGGQYINFDLAYPSRAIPDDFFPSNQSYYGYTDFGVWNISYSQVSCERWAGWKDTGALGSVDFLDSSSACCPANPTGNANDTCPSYSDQNGIAPDTTTTGSSIAPRLSIPLLTIISLFVLGIVLTGG
;
A
#
# COMPACT_ATOMS: atom_id res chain seq x y z
N MET A 1 64.53 -8.50 37.47
CA MET A 1 63.85 -8.88 36.21
C MET A 1 62.34 -9.13 36.33
N TYR A 2 61.71 -9.03 37.51
CA TYR A 2 60.23 -9.14 37.65
C TYR A 2 59.47 -7.80 37.64
N SER A 3 60.16 -6.67 37.84
CA SER A 3 59.51 -5.35 37.91
C SER A 3 59.22 -4.74 36.52
N LEU A 4 59.97 -5.11 35.49
CA LEU A 4 59.79 -4.59 34.13
C LEU A 4 58.61 -5.25 33.39
N PHE A 5 58.21 -6.46 33.80
CA PHE A 5 57.09 -7.19 33.20
C PHE A 5 55.72 -6.71 33.68
N LEU A 6 55.60 -6.28 34.95
CA LEU A 6 54.36 -5.68 35.45
C LEU A 6 54.09 -4.29 34.85
N ALA A 7 55.13 -3.50 34.60
CA ALA A 7 54.98 -2.20 33.95
C ALA A 7 54.48 -2.32 32.50
N LEU A 8 54.90 -3.35 31.76
CA LEU A 8 54.49 -3.56 30.36
C LEU A 8 53.04 -4.08 30.23
N LEU A 9 52.56 -4.86 31.20
CA LEU A 9 51.16 -5.30 31.27
C LEU A 9 50.20 -4.16 31.65
N ALA A 10 50.62 -3.24 32.53
CA ALA A 10 49.83 -2.06 32.88
C ALA A 10 49.69 -1.06 31.72
N VAL A 11 50.73 -0.91 30.88
CA VAL A 11 50.69 -0.05 29.68
C VAL A 11 49.77 -0.63 28.59
N ARG A 12 49.71 -1.96 28.42
CA ARG A 12 48.74 -2.59 27.51
C ARG A 12 47.30 -2.47 28.00
N ALA A 13 47.06 -2.65 29.30
CA ALA A 13 45.72 -2.48 29.86
C ALA A 13 45.20 -1.04 29.72
N LEU A 14 46.05 -0.02 29.87
CA LEU A 14 45.69 1.39 29.60
C LEU A 14 45.47 1.68 28.11
N ALA A 15 46.24 1.06 27.20
CA ALA A 15 46.06 1.24 25.77
C ALA A 15 44.73 0.64 25.26
N ASP A 16 44.28 -0.46 25.85
CA ASP A 16 42.99 -1.08 25.51
C ASP A 16 41.79 -0.32 26.10
N THR A 17 41.97 0.44 27.20
CA THR A 17 40.89 1.30 27.74
C THR A 17 40.76 2.63 26.98
N LEU A 18 41.85 3.14 26.39
CA LEU A 18 41.83 4.37 25.60
C LEU A 18 41.29 4.18 24.17
N ASN A 19 41.20 2.94 23.68
CA ASN A 19 40.58 2.64 22.38
C ASN A 19 39.05 2.41 22.46
N ASN A 20 38.47 2.31 23.66
CA ASN A 20 37.03 2.10 23.88
C ASN A 20 36.33 3.28 24.57
N ALA A 21 37.04 4.34 24.89
CA ALA A 21 36.43 5.61 25.26
C ALA A 21 36.23 6.44 23.99
N SER A 22 35.12 6.20 23.28
CA SER A 22 34.62 7.18 22.32
C SER A 22 34.38 8.48 23.06
N LEU A 23 35.20 9.46 22.74
CA LEU A 23 35.08 10.85 23.14
C LEU A 23 33.72 11.38 22.62
N ASP A 24 32.76 11.57 23.52
CA ASP A 24 31.71 12.57 23.34
C ASP A 24 32.35 13.96 23.51
N ILE A 25 33.07 14.41 22.48
CA ILE A 25 33.47 15.80 22.32
C ILE A 25 32.56 16.44 21.30
N ILE A 26 31.76 17.37 21.82
CA ILE A 26 30.98 18.40 21.13
C ILE A 26 31.75 18.92 19.92
N THR A 27 31.43 18.39 18.75
CA THR A 27 31.58 19.11 17.49
C THR A 27 30.17 19.31 16.97
N GLY A 28 29.80 20.58 16.73
CA GLY A 28 28.53 20.93 16.12
C GLY A 28 28.47 20.41 14.69
N GLY A 29 28.18 19.13 14.54
CA GLY A 29 27.74 18.48 13.32
C GLY A 29 26.26 18.18 13.46
N SER A 30 25.49 18.48 12.42
CA SER A 30 24.10 18.11 12.30
C SER A 30 23.97 16.58 12.30
N ASP A 31 23.79 15.98 13.48
CA ASP A 31 23.22 14.65 13.60
C ASP A 31 21.79 14.75 13.06
N ASN A 32 21.64 14.44 11.78
CA ASN A 32 20.38 14.06 11.19
C ASN A 32 20.02 12.70 11.80
N ASP A 33 19.59 12.72 13.05
CA ASP A 33 18.93 11.61 13.72
C ASP A 33 17.66 11.35 12.91
N THR A 34 17.77 10.51 11.88
CA THR A 34 16.64 10.05 11.08
C THR A 34 15.69 9.35 12.03
N VAL A 35 14.68 10.09 12.49
CA VAL A 35 13.55 9.56 13.24
C VAL A 35 12.89 8.54 12.34
N SER A 36 13.26 7.28 12.47
CA SER A 36 12.58 6.18 11.80
C SER A 36 11.16 6.16 12.33
N SER A 37 10.18 6.49 11.48
CA SER A 37 8.78 6.44 11.90
C SER A 37 8.40 4.99 12.22
N ASP A 38 7.42 4.82 13.11
CA ASP A 38 6.85 3.51 13.49
C ASP A 38 5.96 2.95 12.37
N TRP A 39 6.56 2.61 11.23
CA TRP A 39 5.88 1.91 10.14
C TRP A 39 5.60 0.45 10.54
N ILE A 40 4.51 -0.11 10.00
CA ILE A 40 4.21 -1.54 10.14
C ILE A 40 5.17 -2.33 9.26
N ASP A 41 5.87 -3.30 9.86
CA ASP A 41 6.53 -4.36 9.10
C ASP A 41 5.48 -5.32 8.56
N PHE A 42 5.37 -5.38 7.23
CA PHE A 42 4.42 -6.27 6.55
C PHE A 42 4.90 -7.73 6.52
N GLY A 43 6.15 -8.04 6.88
CA GLY A 43 6.69 -9.40 6.89
C GLY A 43 6.59 -10.12 5.54
N THR A 44 6.79 -11.44 5.52
CA THR A 44 6.70 -12.23 4.27
C THR A 44 5.34 -12.88 4.06
N SER A 45 4.48 -12.92 5.08
CA SER A 45 3.11 -13.44 4.98
C SER A 45 2.26 -13.01 6.17
N GLY A 46 0.94 -13.03 6.00
CA GLY A 46 0.00 -12.70 7.06
C GLY A 46 -1.44 -12.64 6.58
N THR A 47 -2.29 -11.98 7.36
CA THR A 47 -3.67 -11.65 6.98
C THR A 47 -3.85 -10.14 6.86
N ALA A 48 -4.72 -9.74 5.96
CA ALA A 48 -5.04 -8.34 5.68
C ALA A 48 -6.51 -8.20 5.29
N THR A 49 -7.01 -6.97 5.28
CA THR A 49 -8.22 -6.68 4.51
C THR A 49 -7.84 -6.38 3.07
N MET A 50 -8.81 -6.57 2.18
CA MET A 50 -8.69 -6.14 0.80
C MET A 50 -9.95 -5.42 0.36
N THR A 51 -9.76 -4.26 -0.26
CA THR A 51 -10.79 -3.49 -0.96
C THR A 51 -10.44 -3.36 -2.43
N HIS A 52 -11.21 -2.58 -3.17
CA HIS A 52 -10.83 -2.15 -4.51
C HIS A 52 -11.12 -0.68 -4.77
N TYR A 53 -10.34 -0.13 -5.71
CA TYR A 53 -10.47 1.21 -6.25
C TYR A 53 -10.18 1.21 -7.74
N THR A 54 -10.70 2.22 -8.44
CA THR A 54 -10.44 2.39 -9.87
C THR A 54 -9.27 3.33 -10.09
N ILE A 55 -8.37 2.95 -10.99
CA ILE A 55 -7.25 3.75 -11.45
C ILE A 55 -7.27 3.83 -12.99
N PRO A 56 -6.97 4.98 -13.62
CA PRO A 56 -6.87 5.08 -15.07
C PRO A 56 -5.70 4.27 -15.64
N ASP A 57 -5.84 3.77 -16.87
CA ASP A 57 -4.72 3.18 -17.63
C ASP A 57 -3.62 4.23 -17.83
N GLY A 58 -2.37 3.82 -17.64
CA GLY A 58 -1.19 4.68 -17.73
C GLY A 58 -0.96 5.61 -16.52
N TYR A 59 -1.79 5.55 -15.48
CA TYR A 59 -1.62 6.40 -14.30
C TYR A 59 -0.32 6.09 -13.55
N ILE A 60 0.35 7.14 -13.08
CA ILE A 60 1.59 7.04 -12.30
C ILE A 60 1.22 7.25 -10.84
N ALA A 61 1.16 6.12 -10.13
CA ALA A 61 0.79 6.04 -8.72
C ALA A 61 1.95 6.44 -7.79
N SER A 62 1.71 6.37 -6.47
CA SER A 62 2.61 6.93 -5.45
C SER A 62 4.04 6.38 -5.47
N CYS A 63 4.26 5.12 -5.89
CA CYS A 63 5.62 4.59 -6.07
C CYS A 63 6.39 5.21 -7.24
N GLY A 64 5.72 5.93 -8.14
CA GLY A 64 6.30 6.45 -9.38
C GLY A 64 6.64 5.35 -10.39
N CYS A 65 5.96 4.20 -10.33
CA CYS A 65 6.11 3.14 -11.32
C CYS A 65 5.68 3.63 -12.71
N VAL A 66 6.29 3.08 -13.76
CA VAL A 66 5.86 3.28 -15.14
C VAL A 66 4.36 2.99 -15.33
N GLY A 67 3.67 3.85 -16.10
CA GLY A 67 2.21 3.80 -16.24
C GLY A 67 1.67 2.48 -16.79
N ASP A 68 2.46 1.79 -17.62
CA ASP A 68 2.15 0.48 -18.17
C ASP A 68 1.99 -0.61 -17.09
N SER A 69 2.46 -0.36 -15.85
CA SER A 69 2.17 -1.25 -14.72
C SER A 69 0.66 -1.40 -14.43
N THR A 70 -0.15 -0.38 -14.71
CA THR A 70 -1.62 -0.41 -14.53
C THR A 70 -2.35 -1.37 -15.48
N LYS A 71 -1.65 -1.85 -16.52
CA LYS A 71 -2.15 -2.87 -17.44
C LYS A 71 -2.20 -4.27 -16.82
N TYR A 72 -1.63 -4.42 -15.63
CA TYR A 72 -1.48 -5.65 -14.85
C TYR A 72 -2.08 -5.48 -13.46
N ALA A 73 -2.21 -6.56 -12.68
CA ALA A 73 -2.80 -6.49 -11.35
C ALA A 73 -1.89 -5.70 -10.39
N THR A 74 -2.33 -4.54 -9.95
CA THR A 74 -1.61 -3.70 -8.97
C THR A 74 -2.48 -3.43 -7.75
N ALA A 75 -1.85 -2.99 -6.67
CA ALA A 75 -2.55 -2.59 -5.46
C ALA A 75 -1.92 -1.36 -4.82
N ALA A 76 -2.76 -0.58 -4.14
CA ALA A 76 -2.33 0.31 -3.08
C ALA A 76 -2.16 -0.47 -1.77
N MET A 77 -1.18 -0.11 -0.95
CA MET A 77 -1.01 -0.67 0.40
C MET A 77 -1.32 0.41 1.45
N SER A 78 -1.98 0.04 2.55
CA SER A 78 -2.27 0.96 3.66
C SER A 78 -1.00 1.65 4.16
N GLN A 79 -1.04 2.97 4.30
CA GLN A 79 0.09 3.87 4.55
C GLN A 79 1.13 3.34 5.54
N MET A 80 0.66 2.80 6.67
CA MET A 80 1.55 2.33 7.73
C MET A 80 2.38 1.12 7.29
N ALA A 81 1.84 0.23 6.46
CA ALA A 81 2.58 -0.89 5.86
C ALA A 81 3.28 -0.50 4.55
N TYR A 82 2.73 0.46 3.80
CA TYR A 82 3.39 1.07 2.65
C TYR A 82 4.73 1.70 3.05
N GLY A 83 4.79 2.27 4.26
CA GLY A 83 6.02 2.76 4.88
C GLY A 83 6.38 4.20 4.51
N SER A 84 5.41 5.00 4.07
CA SER A 84 5.56 6.43 3.84
C SER A 84 4.18 7.10 3.70
N SER A 85 4.06 8.37 4.07
CA SER A 85 2.85 9.18 3.89
C SER A 85 2.84 9.98 2.58
N ASN A 86 3.91 9.95 1.79
CA ASN A 86 4.02 10.69 0.55
C ASN A 86 5.03 10.03 -0.41
N ALA A 87 4.82 10.14 -1.72
CA ALA A 87 5.66 9.50 -2.73
C ALA A 87 5.88 8.00 -2.42
N PHE A 88 7.10 7.48 -2.56
CA PHE A 88 7.41 6.07 -2.39
C PHE A 88 7.64 5.65 -0.92
N GLY A 89 7.26 4.41 -0.61
CA GLY A 89 7.53 3.77 0.68
C GLY A 89 8.21 2.42 0.52
N LYS A 90 8.60 1.82 1.64
CA LYS A 90 9.28 0.51 1.70
C LYS A 90 8.50 -0.62 1.02
N GLY A 91 7.17 -0.51 0.94
CA GLY A 91 6.32 -1.48 0.25
C GLY A 91 6.37 -1.41 -1.28
N CYS A 92 6.93 -0.35 -1.86
CA CYS A 92 6.94 -0.15 -3.31
C CYS A 92 7.66 -1.24 -4.08
N GLY A 93 7.02 -1.69 -5.16
CA GLY A 93 7.58 -2.66 -6.09
C GLY A 93 7.50 -4.12 -5.62
N TYR A 94 7.16 -4.39 -4.36
CA TYR A 94 6.97 -5.76 -3.88
C TYR A 94 5.75 -6.41 -4.53
N CYS A 95 5.86 -7.72 -4.73
CA CYS A 95 4.76 -8.53 -5.25
C CYS A 95 4.22 -9.46 -4.18
N PHE A 96 2.89 -9.57 -4.12
CA PHE A 96 2.19 -10.37 -3.12
C PHE A 96 1.15 -11.26 -3.81
N GLU A 97 1.11 -12.53 -3.43
CA GLU A 97 -0.02 -13.39 -3.70
C GLU A 97 -1.10 -13.12 -2.65
N LEU A 98 -2.24 -12.58 -3.09
CA LEU A 98 -3.40 -12.26 -2.26
C LEU A 98 -4.46 -13.34 -2.46
N THR A 99 -4.95 -13.95 -1.38
CA THR A 99 -5.91 -15.06 -1.44
C THR A 99 -7.18 -14.72 -0.68
N LEU A 100 -8.34 -14.83 -1.34
CA LEU A 100 -9.65 -14.56 -0.74
C LEU A 100 -10.01 -15.64 0.29
N LEU A 101 -10.24 -15.23 1.55
CA LEU A 101 -10.67 -16.16 2.61
C LEU A 101 -12.19 -16.09 2.81
N ASN A 102 -12.71 -14.90 3.06
CA ASN A 102 -14.13 -14.66 3.29
C ASN A 102 -14.44 -13.16 3.17
N SER A 103 -15.73 -12.83 2.99
CA SER A 103 -16.21 -11.47 3.21
C SER A 103 -17.10 -11.42 4.44
N TYR A 104 -16.82 -10.49 5.35
CA TYR A 104 -17.54 -10.32 6.61
C TYR A 104 -18.58 -9.20 6.58
N THR A 105 -18.70 -8.45 5.48
CA THR A 105 -19.76 -7.45 5.29
C THR A 105 -21.08 -8.08 4.83
N GLY A 106 -21.03 -9.29 4.29
CA GLY A 106 -22.22 -10.10 4.06
C GLY A 106 -22.92 -10.51 5.36
N SER A 107 -24.25 -10.61 5.33
CA SER A 107 -25.05 -11.15 6.45
C SER A 107 -25.87 -12.34 5.96
N PRO A 108 -25.51 -13.58 6.33
CA PRO A 108 -24.29 -14.01 7.06
C PRO A 108 -22.98 -13.78 6.27
N PRO A 109 -21.80 -13.83 6.92
CA PRO A 109 -20.51 -13.74 6.24
C PRO A 109 -20.41 -14.72 5.06
N PHE A 110 -19.83 -14.27 3.95
CA PHE A 110 -19.68 -15.06 2.74
C PHE A 110 -18.35 -15.82 2.73
N PHE A 111 -18.42 -17.12 2.47
CA PHE A 111 -17.27 -17.98 2.28
C PHE A 111 -17.33 -18.55 0.85
N PRO A 112 -16.32 -18.30 0.01
CA PRO A 112 -16.34 -18.77 -1.36
C PRO A 112 -16.11 -20.29 -1.43
N ASP A 113 -16.88 -20.98 -2.27
CA ASP A 113 -16.69 -22.41 -2.53
C ASP A 113 -15.36 -22.70 -3.24
N VAL A 114 -14.90 -21.74 -4.06
CA VAL A 114 -13.62 -21.77 -4.77
C VAL A 114 -12.76 -20.62 -4.27
N VAL A 115 -11.63 -20.96 -3.65
CA VAL A 115 -10.64 -19.99 -3.20
C VAL A 115 -9.92 -19.41 -4.41
N LYS A 116 -9.96 -18.08 -4.55
CA LYS A 116 -9.27 -17.35 -5.61
C LYS A 116 -8.05 -16.63 -5.04
N SER A 117 -6.94 -16.68 -5.78
CA SER A 117 -5.75 -15.89 -5.51
C SER A 117 -5.28 -15.15 -6.76
N LEU A 118 -4.56 -14.04 -6.57
CA LEU A 118 -3.85 -13.36 -7.64
C LEU A 118 -2.55 -12.75 -7.11
N VAL A 119 -1.57 -12.57 -7.99
CA VAL A 119 -0.32 -11.87 -7.65
C VAL A 119 -0.46 -10.40 -8.06
N VAL A 120 -0.37 -9.49 -7.08
CA VAL A 120 -0.30 -8.04 -7.32
C VAL A 120 1.13 -7.54 -7.23
N LYS A 121 1.39 -6.39 -7.84
CA LYS A 121 2.52 -5.52 -7.50
C LYS A 121 2.03 -4.28 -6.75
N VAL A 122 2.69 -3.90 -5.66
CA VAL A 122 2.38 -2.67 -4.93
C VAL A 122 2.96 -1.48 -5.69
N THR A 123 2.08 -0.63 -6.20
CA THR A 123 2.45 0.55 -6.98
C THR A 123 1.95 1.84 -6.35
N ASP A 124 1.06 1.76 -5.37
CA ASP A 124 0.36 2.91 -4.84
C ASP A 124 0.22 2.89 -3.31
N LEU A 125 -0.16 4.04 -2.79
CA LEU A 125 -0.41 4.30 -1.38
C LEU A 125 -1.93 4.34 -1.15
N CYS A 126 -2.41 3.63 -0.14
CA CYS A 126 -3.72 3.92 0.45
C CYS A 126 -3.51 4.79 1.69
N PRO A 127 -3.79 6.11 1.63
CA PRO A 127 -3.44 7.05 2.68
C PRO A 127 -4.08 6.70 4.03
N LEU A 128 -3.38 7.04 5.12
CA LEU A 128 -3.92 6.90 6.46
C LEU A 128 -5.11 7.84 6.61
N SER A 129 -6.25 7.30 7.01
CA SER A 129 -7.47 8.04 7.26
C SER A 129 -7.98 7.82 8.68
N THR A 130 -8.90 8.66 9.15
CA THR A 130 -9.57 8.45 10.44
C THR A 130 -10.62 7.33 10.37
N TYR A 131 -11.11 7.03 9.17
CA TYR A 131 -12.16 6.04 8.90
C TYR A 131 -11.86 5.27 7.61
N GLY A 132 -12.32 4.03 7.51
CA GLY A 132 -12.15 3.19 6.33
C GLY A 132 -11.21 2.02 6.60
N TRP A 133 -10.67 1.42 5.54
CA TRP A 133 -9.92 0.16 5.65
C TRP A 133 -8.41 0.36 5.79
N CYS A 134 -7.90 1.54 5.41
CA CYS A 134 -6.48 1.88 5.50
C CYS A 134 -6.12 2.66 6.77
N ASP A 135 -6.99 2.68 7.77
CA ASP A 135 -6.82 3.39 9.03
C ASP A 135 -5.99 2.61 10.08
N GLY A 136 -5.47 1.43 9.71
CA GLY A 136 -4.63 0.59 10.57
C GLY A 136 -3.30 1.26 10.93
N THR A 137 -2.88 1.11 12.18
CA THR A 137 -1.61 1.61 12.74
C THR A 137 -0.90 0.51 13.52
N THR A 138 0.32 0.77 14.01
CA THR A 138 1.06 -0.18 14.86
C THR A 138 0.33 -0.56 16.16
N SER A 139 -0.63 0.27 16.60
CA SER A 139 -1.40 0.07 17.84
C SER A 139 -2.91 -0.14 17.62
N LYS A 140 -3.40 0.02 16.40
CA LYS A 140 -4.84 -0.03 16.08
C LYS A 140 -5.09 -0.83 14.80
N LYS A 141 -5.99 -1.79 14.87
CA LYS A 141 -6.50 -2.52 13.69
C LYS A 141 -7.60 -1.70 12.99
N ASN A 142 -7.75 -1.93 11.68
CA ASN A 142 -8.86 -1.39 10.90
C ASN A 142 -10.20 -2.07 11.28
N PRO A 143 -11.35 -1.61 10.74
CA PRO A 143 -12.67 -2.18 11.07
C PRO A 143 -12.81 -3.68 10.76
N GLY A 144 -11.95 -4.24 9.90
CA GLY A 144 -11.88 -5.66 9.59
C GLY A 144 -11.01 -6.46 10.56
N GLY A 145 -10.45 -5.84 11.60
CA GLY A 145 -9.58 -6.48 12.58
C GLY A 145 -8.16 -6.76 12.07
N GLN A 146 -7.73 -6.07 11.00
CA GLN A 146 -6.41 -6.25 10.37
C GLN A 146 -5.57 -4.98 10.49
N TYR A 147 -4.26 -5.14 10.49
CA TYR A 147 -3.31 -4.01 10.51
C TYR A 147 -3.01 -3.46 9.12
N ILE A 148 -3.21 -4.28 8.09
CA ILE A 148 -2.85 -3.99 6.71
C ILE A 148 -4.11 -4.07 5.85
N ASN A 149 -4.24 -3.14 4.90
CA ASN A 149 -5.17 -3.22 3.79
C ASN A 149 -4.43 -3.19 2.46
N PHE A 150 -4.83 -4.05 1.54
CA PHE A 150 -4.51 -3.93 0.12
C PHE A 150 -5.73 -3.36 -0.60
N ASP A 151 -5.58 -2.24 -1.30
CA ASP A 151 -6.64 -1.70 -2.14
C ASP A 151 -6.34 -2.08 -3.59
N LEU A 152 -7.07 -3.07 -4.12
CA LEU A 152 -6.82 -3.65 -5.43
C LEU A 152 -7.25 -2.68 -6.54
N ALA A 153 -6.39 -2.44 -7.53
CA ALA A 153 -6.75 -1.66 -8.72
C ALA A 153 -7.74 -2.46 -9.58
N TYR A 154 -9.04 -2.29 -9.32
CA TYR A 154 -10.13 -3.04 -9.93
C TYR A 154 -11.36 -2.14 -10.20
N PRO A 155 -12.06 -2.30 -11.33
CA PRO A 155 -11.82 -3.28 -12.40
C PRO A 155 -10.53 -3.00 -13.18
N SER A 156 -9.90 -4.07 -13.67
CA SER A 156 -8.72 -4.01 -14.53
C SER A 156 -8.74 -5.20 -15.51
N ARG A 157 -8.28 -4.99 -16.74
CA ARG A 157 -8.19 -6.04 -17.77
C ARG A 157 -7.33 -7.25 -17.37
N ALA A 158 -6.46 -7.07 -16.38
CA ALA A 158 -5.57 -8.11 -15.87
C ALA A 158 -6.18 -8.96 -14.75
N ILE A 159 -7.34 -8.55 -14.23
CA ILE A 159 -8.03 -9.20 -13.12
C ILE A 159 -9.35 -9.75 -13.69
N PRO A 160 -9.63 -11.05 -13.57
CA PRO A 160 -10.89 -11.61 -14.04
C PRO A 160 -12.09 -10.89 -13.42
N ASP A 161 -13.13 -10.62 -14.21
CA ASP A 161 -14.37 -9.97 -13.75
C ASP A 161 -15.07 -10.75 -12.63
N ASP A 162 -14.80 -12.05 -12.53
CA ASP A 162 -15.34 -12.92 -11.50
C ASP A 162 -14.42 -13.07 -10.28
N PHE A 163 -13.29 -12.34 -10.21
CA PHE A 163 -12.29 -12.48 -9.14
C PHE A 163 -12.88 -12.31 -7.75
N PHE A 164 -13.88 -11.44 -7.58
CA PHE A 164 -14.68 -11.32 -6.37
C PHE A 164 -15.94 -12.18 -6.49
N PRO A 165 -15.95 -13.44 -6.00
CA PRO A 165 -17.11 -14.30 -6.10
C PRO A 165 -18.25 -13.78 -5.22
N SER A 166 -19.48 -14.05 -5.66
CA SER A 166 -20.68 -13.69 -4.92
C SER A 166 -21.82 -14.67 -5.18
N ASN A 167 -22.85 -14.59 -4.35
CA ASN A 167 -24.13 -15.28 -4.57
C ASN A 167 -25.23 -14.21 -4.61
N GLN A 168 -25.38 -13.55 -5.77
CA GLN A 168 -26.32 -12.44 -5.93
C GLN A 168 -27.77 -12.86 -5.61
N SER A 169 -28.16 -14.08 -5.95
CA SER A 169 -29.51 -14.59 -5.64
C SER A 169 -29.79 -14.67 -4.14
N TYR A 170 -28.76 -14.87 -3.32
CA TYR A 170 -28.89 -14.93 -1.86
C TYR A 170 -28.67 -13.57 -1.19
N TYR A 171 -27.63 -12.83 -1.58
CA TYR A 171 -27.23 -11.57 -0.94
C TYR A 171 -27.89 -10.32 -1.54
N GLY A 172 -28.38 -10.40 -2.78
CA GLY A 172 -28.96 -9.26 -3.52
C GLY A 172 -27.93 -8.35 -4.19
N TYR A 173 -26.63 -8.64 -4.09
CA TYR A 173 -25.55 -7.87 -4.70
C TYR A 173 -24.38 -8.77 -5.10
N THR A 174 -23.53 -8.27 -6.00
CA THR A 174 -22.39 -9.01 -6.56
C THR A 174 -21.04 -8.64 -5.95
N ASP A 175 -20.98 -7.53 -5.20
CA ASP A 175 -19.76 -7.02 -4.61
C ASP A 175 -19.96 -6.78 -3.11
N PHE A 176 -19.17 -7.48 -2.30
CA PHE A 176 -19.17 -7.29 -0.85
C PHE A 176 -18.36 -6.07 -0.39
N GLY A 177 -17.59 -5.46 -1.29
CA GLY A 177 -16.77 -4.27 -1.07
C GLY A 177 -15.47 -4.52 -0.31
N VAL A 178 -15.45 -5.46 0.64
CA VAL A 178 -14.27 -5.80 1.43
C VAL A 178 -14.15 -7.30 1.67
N TRP A 179 -12.92 -7.76 1.70
CA TRP A 179 -12.55 -9.15 1.92
C TRP A 179 -11.52 -9.27 3.03
N ASN A 180 -11.60 -10.35 3.80
CA ASN A 180 -10.49 -10.85 4.58
C ASN A 180 -9.63 -11.74 3.68
N ILE A 181 -8.33 -11.50 3.66
CA ILE A 181 -7.39 -12.20 2.80
C ILE A 181 -6.21 -12.74 3.59
N SER A 182 -5.57 -13.78 3.08
CA SER A 182 -4.16 -14.03 3.37
C SER A 182 -3.30 -13.41 2.28
N TYR A 183 -2.09 -12.98 2.64
CA TYR A 183 -1.08 -12.54 1.70
C TYR A 183 0.23 -13.29 1.92
N SER A 184 1.02 -13.42 0.87
CA SER A 184 2.39 -13.90 0.93
C SER A 184 3.24 -13.12 -0.06
N GLN A 185 4.37 -12.59 0.39
CA GLN A 185 5.37 -11.98 -0.49
C GLN A 185 5.91 -13.05 -1.43
N VAL A 186 6.00 -12.72 -2.71
CA VAL A 186 6.49 -13.60 -3.76
C VAL A 186 7.47 -12.87 -4.65
N SER A 187 8.31 -13.61 -5.38
CA SER A 187 9.10 -13.03 -6.47
C SER A 187 8.17 -12.37 -7.48
N CYS A 188 8.49 -11.15 -7.90
CA CYS A 188 7.77 -10.46 -8.96
C CYS A 188 7.85 -11.18 -10.31
N GLU A 189 8.72 -12.18 -10.47
CA GLU A 189 8.68 -13.10 -11.61
C GLU A 189 7.34 -13.83 -11.76
N ARG A 190 6.56 -13.96 -10.67
CA ARG A 190 5.20 -14.52 -10.68
C ARG A 190 4.12 -13.50 -11.05
N TRP A 191 4.45 -12.21 -11.07
CA TRP A 191 3.52 -11.16 -11.48
C TRP A 191 3.40 -11.14 -13.01
N ALA A 192 2.17 -11.03 -13.53
CA ALA A 192 1.91 -11.16 -14.96
C ALA A 192 2.64 -10.11 -15.83
N GLY A 193 2.94 -8.94 -15.26
CA GLY A 193 3.69 -7.87 -15.94
C GLY A 193 5.20 -8.06 -15.96
N TRP A 194 5.75 -9.11 -15.33
CA TRP A 194 7.20 -9.30 -15.21
C TRP A 194 7.96 -9.32 -16.55
N LYS A 195 7.37 -9.91 -17.59
CA LYS A 195 8.01 -10.03 -18.91
C LYS A 195 7.79 -8.81 -19.79
N ASP A 196 7.00 -7.84 -19.34
CA ASP A 196 6.78 -6.58 -20.05
C ASP A 196 7.72 -5.53 -19.48
N THR A 197 8.80 -5.25 -20.21
CA THR A 197 9.77 -4.23 -19.81
C THR A 197 9.15 -2.84 -19.72
N GLY A 198 8.05 -2.58 -20.43
CA GLY A 198 7.31 -1.33 -20.33
C GLY A 198 6.60 -1.16 -18.99
N ALA A 199 6.30 -2.26 -18.29
CA ALA A 199 5.60 -2.28 -17.01
C ALA A 199 6.53 -2.33 -15.78
N LEU A 200 7.85 -2.28 -15.98
CA LEU A 200 8.86 -2.38 -14.92
C LEU A 200 9.60 -1.06 -14.71
N GLY A 201 9.92 -0.78 -13.44
CA GLY A 201 10.76 0.35 -13.06
C GLY A 201 9.98 1.61 -12.72
N SER A 202 10.74 2.63 -12.30
CA SER A 202 10.24 3.99 -12.12
C SER A 202 10.15 4.71 -13.46
N VAL A 203 9.28 5.72 -13.56
CA VAL A 203 9.33 6.69 -14.67
C VAL A 203 10.65 7.48 -14.65
N ASP A 204 11.10 7.88 -15.83
CA ASP A 204 12.40 8.56 -16.03
C ASP A 204 12.35 10.08 -15.86
N PHE A 205 11.16 10.68 -15.98
CA PHE A 205 10.96 12.11 -15.80
C PHE A 205 10.81 12.53 -14.33
N LEU A 206 10.63 11.57 -13.42
CA LEU A 206 10.77 11.78 -11.98
C LEU A 206 12.17 11.33 -11.58
N ASP A 207 12.86 12.15 -10.80
CA ASP A 207 14.17 11.77 -10.29
C ASP A 207 14.05 10.73 -9.15
N SER A 208 15.20 10.20 -8.72
CA SER A 208 15.28 9.25 -7.61
C SER A 208 14.85 9.83 -6.26
N SER A 209 14.60 11.14 -6.17
CA SER A 209 14.02 11.75 -4.98
C SER A 209 12.50 11.61 -4.95
N SER A 210 11.84 11.38 -6.10
CA SER A 210 10.38 11.40 -6.22
C SER A 210 9.76 10.07 -6.67
N ALA A 211 10.55 9.13 -7.21
CA ALA A 211 10.06 7.83 -7.67
C ALA A 211 10.99 6.68 -7.27
N CYS A 212 10.40 5.58 -6.79
CA CYS A 212 11.11 4.34 -6.54
C CYS A 212 10.16 3.15 -6.76
N CYS A 213 10.41 2.37 -7.82
CA CYS A 213 9.65 1.18 -8.14
C CYS A 213 10.56 0.05 -8.68
N PRO A 214 11.23 -0.69 -7.79
CA PRO A 214 12.07 -1.82 -8.17
C PRO A 214 11.31 -2.87 -8.98
N ALA A 215 11.99 -3.52 -9.92
CA ALA A 215 11.37 -4.56 -10.76
C ALA A 215 11.00 -5.81 -9.93
N ASN A 216 11.92 -6.25 -9.05
CA ASN A 216 11.78 -7.41 -8.18
C ASN A 216 12.61 -7.23 -6.88
N PRO A 217 12.09 -6.48 -5.88
CA PRO A 217 12.80 -6.23 -4.63
C PRO A 217 13.01 -7.53 -3.84
N THR A 218 14.16 -7.70 -3.18
CA THR A 218 14.49 -8.92 -2.41
C THR A 218 14.65 -8.66 -0.91
N GLY A 219 14.41 -7.44 -0.45
CA GLY A 219 14.70 -7.03 0.94
C GLY A 219 16.07 -6.41 1.14
N ASN A 220 16.90 -6.33 0.09
CA ASN A 220 18.21 -5.70 0.20
C ASN A 220 18.08 -4.18 0.05
N ALA A 221 18.90 -3.42 0.76
CA ALA A 221 18.89 -1.95 0.70
C ALA A 221 19.14 -1.39 -0.72
N ASN A 222 19.78 -2.17 -1.60
CA ASN A 222 20.10 -1.77 -2.98
C ASN A 222 18.97 -2.05 -4.00
N ASP A 223 17.96 -2.84 -3.62
CA ASP A 223 16.84 -3.21 -4.50
C ASP A 223 15.47 -2.96 -3.88
N THR A 224 15.42 -2.24 -2.75
CA THR A 224 14.21 -1.83 -2.06
C THR A 224 14.13 -0.32 -1.96
N CYS A 225 12.91 0.20 -1.86
CA CYS A 225 12.71 1.61 -1.62
C CYS A 225 12.90 1.95 -0.15
N PRO A 226 13.55 3.08 0.19
CA PRO A 226 13.47 3.61 1.53
C PRO A 226 12.08 4.22 1.78
N SER A 227 11.86 4.71 3.00
CA SER A 227 10.72 5.60 3.26
C SER A 227 11.07 7.00 2.79
N TYR A 228 10.31 7.55 1.83
CA TYR A 228 10.45 8.94 1.44
C TYR A 228 10.19 9.88 2.64
N SER A 229 9.19 9.56 3.46
CA SER A 229 8.82 10.36 4.63
C SER A 229 9.88 10.38 5.72
N ASP A 230 10.58 9.27 5.97
CA ASP A 230 11.68 9.27 6.96
C ASP A 230 12.87 10.12 6.47
N GLN A 231 13.04 10.26 5.15
CA GLN A 231 14.12 11.06 4.55
C GLN A 231 13.79 12.55 4.40
N ASN A 232 12.51 12.87 4.15
CA ASN A 232 12.08 14.22 3.77
C ASN A 232 11.09 14.85 4.76
N GLY A 233 10.77 14.14 5.84
CA GLY A 233 9.76 14.52 6.81
C GLY A 233 8.34 14.10 6.40
N ILE A 234 7.45 14.10 7.38
CA ILE A 234 6.02 13.86 7.18
C ILE A 234 5.37 15.20 6.84
N ALA A 235 4.72 15.28 5.68
CA ALA A 235 3.96 16.46 5.31
C ALA A 235 2.88 16.76 6.38
N PRO A 236 2.68 18.03 6.78
CA PRO A 236 1.65 18.37 7.74
C PRO A 236 0.27 18.02 7.18
N ASP A 237 -0.64 17.59 8.05
CA ASP A 237 -2.04 17.45 7.68
C ASP A 237 -2.60 18.82 7.29
N THR A 238 -2.92 18.98 6.01
CA THR A 238 -3.49 20.20 5.42
C THR A 238 -4.98 20.03 5.12
N THR A 239 -5.58 18.92 5.53
CA THR A 239 -7.02 18.72 5.37
C THR A 239 -7.78 19.76 6.19
N THR A 240 -8.81 20.35 5.59
CA THR A 240 -9.73 21.25 6.28
C THR A 240 -11.04 20.50 6.51
N THR A 241 -11.75 20.81 7.59
CA THR A 241 -13.04 20.17 7.95
C THR A 241 -14.10 20.22 6.85
N GLY A 242 -13.94 21.10 5.84
CA GLY A 242 -14.81 21.19 4.67
C GLY A 242 -14.56 20.17 3.55
N SER A 243 -13.46 19.39 3.59
CA SER A 243 -13.17 18.32 2.62
C SER A 243 -13.76 16.95 3.00
N SER A 244 -14.64 16.90 4.01
CA SER A 244 -15.38 15.69 4.33
C SER A 244 -16.21 15.26 3.11
N ILE A 245 -15.97 14.02 2.69
CA ILE A 245 -16.60 13.26 1.59
C ILE A 245 -17.94 13.89 1.21
N ALA A 246 -18.01 14.51 0.03
CA ALA A 246 -19.28 14.93 -0.54
C ALA A 246 -20.22 13.71 -0.49
N PRO A 247 -21.36 13.77 0.22
CA PRO A 247 -22.30 12.67 0.21
C PRO A 247 -22.65 12.44 -1.26
N ARG A 248 -22.40 11.21 -1.74
CA ARG A 248 -22.82 10.80 -3.09
C ARG A 248 -24.30 11.17 -3.18
N LEU A 249 -24.63 12.17 -3.99
CA LEU A 249 -26.00 12.53 -4.31
C LEU A 249 -26.63 11.26 -4.91
N SER A 250 -27.39 10.55 -4.08
CA SER A 250 -28.29 9.52 -4.54
C SER A 250 -29.32 10.26 -5.40
N ILE A 251 -29.14 10.24 -6.71
CA ILE A 251 -30.10 10.80 -7.65
C ILE A 251 -31.31 9.87 -7.58
N PRO A 252 -32.46 10.28 -7.00
CA PRO A 252 -33.64 9.45 -7.09
C PRO A 252 -34.06 9.40 -8.57
N LEU A 253 -34.12 8.18 -9.10
CA LEU A 253 -34.54 7.83 -10.45
C LEU A 253 -36.05 8.10 -10.64
N LEU A 254 -36.46 9.36 -10.54
CA LEU A 254 -37.87 9.76 -10.51
C LEU A 254 -38.13 11.08 -11.25
N THR A 255 -37.55 11.24 -12.45
CA THR A 255 -37.91 12.33 -13.38
C THR A 255 -37.81 11.90 -14.86
N ILE A 256 -38.21 10.67 -15.21
CA ILE A 256 -38.46 10.28 -16.63
C ILE A 256 -39.90 9.76 -16.81
N ILE A 257 -40.87 10.40 -16.17
CA ILE A 257 -42.30 10.20 -16.47
C ILE A 257 -42.96 11.58 -16.53
N SER A 258 -42.61 12.39 -17.53
CA SER A 258 -43.38 13.62 -17.85
C SER A 258 -43.37 14.00 -19.33
N LEU A 259 -42.85 13.14 -20.23
CA LEU A 259 -42.78 13.46 -21.66
C LEU A 259 -43.58 12.54 -22.59
N PHE A 260 -44.45 11.66 -22.05
CA PHE A 260 -45.28 10.77 -22.88
C PHE A 260 -46.80 10.99 -22.82
N VAL A 261 -47.31 11.99 -22.10
CA VAL A 261 -48.77 12.25 -22.02
C VAL A 261 -49.23 13.47 -22.83
N LEU A 262 -48.31 14.30 -23.35
CA LEU A 262 -48.67 15.44 -24.21
C LEU A 262 -48.59 15.12 -25.72
N GLY A 263 -49.09 13.96 -26.13
CA GLY A 263 -49.09 13.51 -27.53
C GLY A 263 -50.43 12.98 -28.06
N ILE A 264 -51.49 12.94 -27.23
CA ILE A 264 -52.77 12.30 -27.61
C ILE A 264 -53.90 13.31 -27.89
N VAL A 265 -53.67 14.63 -27.81
CA VAL A 265 -54.77 15.63 -27.96
C VAL A 265 -54.80 16.34 -29.33
N LEU A 266 -53.94 16.02 -30.30
CA LEU A 266 -53.91 16.72 -31.59
C LEU A 266 -53.96 15.80 -32.81
N THR A 267 -54.95 14.90 -32.89
CA THR A 267 -55.49 14.37 -34.16
C THR A 267 -56.97 14.04 -34.01
N GLY A 268 -57.77 15.06 -33.69
CA GLY A 268 -59.23 15.01 -33.77
C GLY A 268 -59.72 16.20 -34.57
N GLY A 269 -59.74 16.04 -35.90
CA GLY A 269 -60.19 17.02 -36.89
C GLY A 269 -60.04 16.46 -38.30
#